data_AF-A0A7Y5UWS1-F1
#
_entry.id   AF-A0A7Y5UWS1-F1
#
_cell.length_a   1.000
_cell.length_b   1.000
_cell.length_c   1.000
_cell.angle_alpha   90.00
_cell.angle_beta   90.00
_cell.angle_gamma   90.00
#
_symmetry.space_group_name_H-M   'P 1'
#
loop_
_entity.id
_entity.type
_entity.pdbx_description
1 polymer ?
#
loop_
_entity_poly.entity_id
_entity_poly.type
_entity_poly.pdbx_seq_one_letter_code
_entity_poly.pdbx_strand_id
1 'polypeptide(L)' 'MFKVGQKPGAGIYQCTTCQHKVRLPKDETRLPYCTRCGHGKRVWYRRLH' A
#
# COMPACT_ATOMS: atom_id res chain seq x y z
N MET A 1 -9.78 0.32 3.97
CA MET A 1 -8.63 -0.35 3.29
C MET A 1 -8.47 0.28 1.92
N PHE A 2 -7.24 0.37 1.42
CA PHE A 2 -6.89 1.09 0.18
C PHE A 2 -6.35 0.13 -0.87
N LYS A 3 -6.69 0.35 -2.13
CA LYS A 3 -6.27 -0.52 -3.24
C LYS A 3 -5.00 0.03 -3.89
N VAL A 4 -4.23 -0.86 -4.50
CA VAL A 4 -3.08 -0.47 -5.32
C VAL A 4 -3.48 0.58 -6.37
N GLY A 5 -2.63 1.59 -6.55
CA GLY A 5 -2.86 2.69 -7.49
C GLY A 5 -3.65 3.88 -6.92
N GLN A 6 -4.31 3.72 -5.78
CA GLN A 6 -4.98 4.84 -5.09
C GLN A 6 -3.96 5.78 -4.43
N LYS A 7 -4.36 7.03 -4.19
CA LYS A 7 -3.59 8.07 -3.50
C LYS A 7 -4.23 8.41 -2.14
N PRO A 8 -4.06 7.57 -1.12
CA PRO A 8 -4.67 7.76 0.20
C PRO A 8 -4.00 8.82 1.09
N GLY A 9 -2.91 9.45 0.62
CA GLY A 9 -2.08 10.35 1.41
C GLY A 9 -0.76 9.71 1.84
N ALA A 10 0.19 10.55 2.27
CA ALA A 10 1.43 10.12 2.90
C ALA A 10 1.13 9.33 4.17
N GLY A 11 1.97 8.35 4.47
CA GLY A 11 1.77 7.48 5.63
C GLY A 11 2.35 6.09 5.46
N ILE A 12 2.11 5.25 6.47
CA ILE A 12 2.59 3.87 6.48
C ILE A 12 1.41 2.94 6.16
N TYR A 13 1.61 2.12 5.13
CA TYR A 13 0.61 1.23 4.60
C TYR A 13 1.07 -0.21 4.70
N GLN A 14 0.26 -1.07 5.28
CA GLN A 14 0.54 -2.49 5.46
C GLN A 14 -0.29 -3.32 4.48
N CYS A 15 0.39 -4.14 3.67
CA CYS A 15 -0.24 -5.11 2.80
C CYS A 15 -1.02 -6.11 3.64
N THR A 16 -2.30 -6.28 3.35
CA THR A 16 -3.19 -7.14 4.13
C THR A 16 -2.98 -8.62 3.86
N THR A 17 -2.20 -8.96 2.82
CA THR A 17 -1.88 -10.35 2.45
C THR A 17 -0.61 -10.87 3.11
N CYS A 18 0.49 -10.11 3.06
CA CYS A 18 1.80 -10.55 3.57
C CYS A 18 2.36 -9.66 4.69
N GLN A 19 1.56 -8.72 5.19
CA GLN A 19 1.93 -7.82 6.29
C GLN A 19 3.13 -6.90 6.01
N HIS A 20 3.63 -6.87 4.77
CA HIS A 20 4.71 -5.97 4.35
C HIS A 20 4.27 -4.50 4.43
N LYS A 21 5.15 -3.64 4.96
CA LYS A 21 4.88 -2.22 5.15
C LYS A 21 5.56 -1.41 4.05
N VAL A 22 4.82 -0.48 3.45
CA VAL A 22 5.31 0.50 2.49
C VAL A 22 5.04 1.90 3.03
N ARG A 23 6.01 2.79 2.87
CA ARG A 23 5.88 4.21 3.25
C ARG A 23 5.58 5.02 2.00
N LEU A 24 4.49 5.77 2.02
CA LEU A 24 4.23 6.80 1.02
C LEU A 24 4.80 8.13 1.53
N PRO A 25 5.81 8.72 0.85
CA PRO A 25 6.47 9.93 1.33
C PRO A 25 5.66 11.21 1.07
N LYS A 26 4.76 11.19 0.08
CA LYS A 26 3.95 12.34 -0.33
C LYS A 26 2.49 11.93 -0.56
N ASP A 27 1.56 12.85 -0.38
CA ASP A 27 0.13 12.59 -0.57
C ASP A 27 -0.25 12.22 -2.00
N GLU A 28 0.51 12.73 -2.97
CA GLU A 28 0.35 12.43 -4.38
C GLU A 28 0.85 11.03 -4.79
N THR A 29 1.58 10.34 -3.89
CA THR A 29 2.17 9.04 -4.18
C THR A 29 1.07 7.99 -4.28
N ARG A 30 1.08 7.21 -5.36
CA ARG A 30 0.17 6.07 -5.52
C ARG A 30 0.67 4.88 -4.72
N LEU A 31 -0.26 4.12 -4.13
CA LEU A 31 0.06 2.84 -3.51
C LEU A 31 0.73 1.90 -4.53
N PRO A 32 1.93 1.37 -4.24
CA PRO A 32 2.63 0.48 -5.15
C PRO A 32 2.03 -0.93 -5.13
N TYR A 33 2.32 -1.70 -6.19
CA TYR A 33 2.10 -3.15 -6.15
C TYR A 33 2.94 -3.75 -5.02
N CYS A 34 2.39 -4.73 -4.30
CA CYS A 34 3.17 -5.39 -3.26
C CYS A 34 4.20 -6.33 -3.90
N THR A 35 5.48 -5.99 -3.78
CA THR A 35 6.61 -6.76 -4.32
C THR A 35 6.92 -8.02 -3.53
N ARG A 36 6.40 -8.15 -2.30
CA ARG A 36 6.69 -9.30 -1.41
C ARG A 36 5.79 -10.51 -1.62
N CYS A 37 4.53 -10.33 -2.00
CA CYS A 37 3.56 -11.43 -2.07
C CYS A 37 3.22 -11.89 -3.48
N GLY A 38 3.73 -11.22 -4.52
CA GLY A 38 3.47 -11.60 -5.92
C GLY A 38 2.01 -11.39 -6.40
N HIS A 39 1.11 -10.90 -5.54
CA HIS A 39 -0.31 -10.72 -5.90
C HIS A 39 -0.59 -9.44 -6.72
N GLY A 40 0.45 -8.68 -7.05
CA GLY A 40 0.39 -7.55 -7.98
C GLY A 40 -0.66 -6.51 -7.59
N LYS A 41 -1.68 -6.30 -8.46
CA LYS A 41 -2.77 -5.33 -8.26
C LYS A 41 -3.90 -5.84 -7.35
N ARG A 42 -3.88 -7.11 -6.96
CA ARG A 42 -4.94 -7.78 -6.17
C ARG A 42 -4.65 -7.76 -4.67
N VAL A 43 -3.95 -6.73 -4.19
CA VAL A 43 -3.69 -6.52 -2.76
C VAL A 43 -4.38 -5.27 -2.26
N TRP A 44 -4.70 -5.30 -0.97
CA TRP A 44 -5.20 -4.16 -0.24
C TRP A 44 -4.18 -3.75 0.80
N TYR A 45 -4.20 -2.47 1.14
CA TYR A 45 -3.37 -1.88 2.17
C TYR A 45 -4.24 -1.34 3.29
N ARG A 46 -3.81 -1.57 4.52
CA ARG A 46 -4.32 -0.91 5.72
C ARG A 46 -3.34 0.21 6.10
N ARG A 47 -3.84 1.43 6.30
CA ARG A 47 -3.03 2.52 6.85
C ARG A 47 -2.82 2.27 8.34
N LEU A 48 -1.58 2.41 8.81
CA LEU A 48 -1.21 2.25 10.21
C LEU A 48 -1.12 3.60 10.94
N HIS A 49 -0.57 4.61 10.28
CA HIS A 49 -0.38 5.98 10.76
C HIS A 49 -0.49 6.95 9.58
#